data_AF-A0A3B8SSR9-F1
#
_entry.id   AF-A0A3B8SSR9-F1
#
_cell.length_a   1.000
_cell.length_b   1.000
_cell.length_c   1.000
_cell.angle_alpha   90.00
_cell.angle_beta   90.00
_cell.angle_gamma   90.00
#
_symmetry.space_group_name_H-M   'P 1'
#
loop_
_entity.id
_entity.type
_entity.pdbx_description
1 polymer ?
#
loop_
_entity_poly.entity_id
_entity_poly.type
_entity_poly.pdbx_seq_one_letter_code
_entity_poly.pdbx_strand_id
1 'polypeptide(L)'
;MAEQKFVGNTENLESLQMVIKDKAGDIDDKIEKIYSALIKINKEGTWAGAAADTFINKCNNSKTTFTNLVKFLNDYAEVVGVVNKNLEVLSNNVSSACKGVQ
;
A
#
# COMPACT_ATOMS: atom_id res chain seq x y z
N MET A 1 -5.70 17.85 -30.22
CA MET A 1 -5.76 17.26 -28.87
C MET A 1 -5.15 15.88 -28.98
N ALA A 2 -4.02 15.63 -28.30
CA ALA A 2 -3.39 14.31 -28.33
C ALA A 2 -4.29 13.34 -27.56
N GLU A 3 -5.01 12.47 -28.27
CA GLU A 3 -5.60 11.28 -27.67
C GLU A 3 -4.44 10.45 -27.12
N GLN A 4 -4.18 10.59 -25.82
CA GLN A 4 -3.38 9.62 -25.10
C GLN A 4 -4.18 8.32 -25.13
N LYS A 5 -3.84 7.47 -26.10
CA LYS A 5 -4.31 6.08 -26.15
C LYS A 5 -3.88 5.44 -24.83
N PHE A 6 -4.83 5.30 -23.91
CA PHE A 6 -4.59 4.66 -22.62
C PHE A 6 -4.37 3.16 -22.89
N VAL A 7 -3.13 2.78 -23.15
CA VAL A 7 -2.72 1.38 -23.29
C VAL A 7 -2.43 0.83 -21.88
N GLY A 8 -3.44 0.90 -21.01
CA GLY A 8 -3.43 0.20 -19.73
C GLY A 8 -4.32 -1.02 -19.85
N ASN A 9 -3.74 -2.21 -20.01
CA ASN A 9 -4.50 -3.45 -19.89
C ASN A 9 -5.02 -3.52 -18.45
N THR A 10 -6.34 -3.60 -18.24
CA THR A 10 -6.98 -3.58 -16.92
C THR A 10 -6.45 -4.69 -16.01
N GLU A 11 -6.10 -5.85 -16.60
CA GLU A 11 -5.41 -6.97 -15.93
C GLU A 11 -4.08 -6.56 -15.28
N ASN A 12 -3.32 -5.65 -15.91
CA ASN A 12 -2.05 -5.16 -15.35
C ASN A 12 -2.29 -4.23 -14.15
N LEU A 13 -3.40 -3.50 -14.12
CA LEU A 13 -3.73 -2.58 -13.02
C LEU A 13 -4.29 -3.33 -11.82
N GLU A 14 -5.14 -4.34 -12.04
CA GLU A 14 -5.61 -5.22 -10.97
C GLU A 14 -4.44 -5.99 -10.33
N SER A 15 -3.56 -6.56 -11.16
CA SER A 15 -2.33 -7.22 -10.68
C SER A 15 -1.44 -6.25 -9.89
N LEU A 16 -1.26 -5.02 -10.38
CA LEU A 16 -0.47 -4.00 -9.68
C LEU A 16 -1.10 -3.63 -8.33
N GLN A 17 -2.42 -3.45 -8.27
CA GLN A 17 -3.14 -3.19 -7.03
C GLN A 17 -2.89 -4.29 -5.99
N MET A 18 -3.02 -5.56 -6.40
CA MET A 18 -2.76 -6.71 -5.51
C MET A 18 -1.32 -6.72 -5.01
N VAL A 19 -0.34 -6.55 -5.90
CA VAL A 19 1.09 -6.52 -5.54
C VAL A 19 1.39 -5.41 -4.53
N ILE A 20 0.81 -4.21 -4.71
CA ILE A 20 1.02 -3.10 -3.76
C ILE A 20 0.44 -3.44 -2.39
N LYS A 21 -0.78 -3.99 -2.33
CA LYS A 21 -1.43 -4.41 -1.07
C LYS A 21 -0.62 -5.49 -0.36
N ASP A 22 -0.19 -6.51 -1.08
CA ASP A 22 0.63 -7.59 -0.53
C ASP A 22 1.94 -7.03 0.06
N LYS A 23 2.59 -6.09 -0.64
CA LYS A 23 3.81 -5.45 -0.14
C LYS A 23 3.56 -4.54 1.06
N ALA A 24 2.42 -3.84 1.10
CA ALA A 24 2.04 -3.04 2.26
C ALA A 24 1.84 -3.93 3.49
N GLY A 25 1.14 -5.06 3.33
CA GLY A 25 0.96 -6.06 4.38
C GLY A 25 2.28 -6.69 4.85
N ASP A 26 3.15 -7.11 3.92
CA ASP A 26 4.49 -7.63 4.22
C ASP A 26 5.33 -6.67 5.08
N ILE A 27 5.21 -5.35 4.81
CA ILE A 27 5.92 -4.31 5.56
C ILE A 27 5.30 -4.19 6.96
N ASP A 28 3.98 -4.10 7.05
CA ASP A 28 3.26 -3.95 8.32
C ASP A 28 3.58 -5.12 9.27
N ASP A 29 3.49 -6.36 8.79
CA ASP A 29 3.83 -7.57 9.54
C ASP A 29 5.27 -7.56 10.09
N LYS A 30 6.24 -7.16 9.26
CA LYS A 30 7.66 -7.09 9.66
C LYS A 30 7.86 -6.01 10.70
N ILE A 31 7.19 -4.89 10.55
CA ILE A 31 7.21 -3.76 11.48
C ILE A 31 6.63 -4.17 12.83
N GLU A 32 5.47 -4.82 12.85
CA GLU A 32 4.85 -5.34 14.07
C GLU A 32 5.74 -6.34 14.81
N LYS A 33 6.43 -7.23 14.08
CA LYS A 33 7.39 -8.19 14.66
C LYS A 33 8.55 -7.46 15.34
N ILE A 34 9.12 -6.44 14.68
CA ILE A 34 10.19 -5.62 15.25
C ILE A 34 9.71 -4.92 16.52
N TYR A 35 8.54 -4.26 16.50
CA TYR A 35 8.03 -3.54 17.67
C TYR A 35 7.64 -4.49 18.81
N SER A 36 7.08 -5.66 18.51
CA SER A 36 6.80 -6.70 19.49
C SER A 36 8.08 -7.16 20.21
N ALA A 37 9.17 -7.37 19.45
CA ALA A 37 10.47 -7.73 20.02
C ALA A 37 11.05 -6.59 20.89
N LEU A 38 10.90 -5.34 20.46
CA LEU A 38 11.34 -4.16 21.24
C LEU A 38 10.58 -4.01 22.55
N ILE A 39 9.26 -4.19 22.53
CA ILE A 39 8.41 -4.15 23.73
C ILE A 39 8.84 -5.25 24.70
N LYS A 40 9.15 -6.44 24.20
CA LYS A 40 9.62 -7.56 25.02
C LYS A 40 10.95 -7.21 25.72
N ILE A 41 11.93 -6.72 24.97
CA ILE A 41 13.24 -6.29 25.52
C ILE A 41 13.07 -5.26 26.63
N ASN A 42 12.18 -4.28 26.42
CA ASN A 42 11.90 -3.21 27.38
C ASN A 42 11.16 -3.72 28.64
N LYS A 43 10.07 -4.48 28.47
CA LYS A 43 9.23 -4.96 29.59
C LYS A 43 9.90 -6.03 30.44
N GLU A 44 10.74 -6.87 29.84
CA GLU A 44 11.47 -7.92 30.56
C GLU A 44 12.70 -7.37 31.29
N GLY A 45 12.99 -6.06 31.18
CA GLY A 45 14.13 -5.42 31.84
C GLY A 45 15.49 -5.91 31.32
N THR A 46 15.49 -6.68 30.24
CA THR A 46 16.68 -7.29 29.61
C THR A 46 17.72 -6.25 29.20
N TRP A 47 17.29 -5.02 28.90
CA TRP A 47 18.17 -3.92 28.56
C TRP A 47 17.59 -2.61 29.08
N ALA A 48 18.32 -1.93 29.97
CA ALA A 48 17.89 -0.71 30.65
C ALA A 48 19.00 0.36 30.63
N GLY A 49 18.60 1.63 30.85
CA GLY A 49 19.49 2.79 30.91
C GLY A 49 19.42 3.67 29.65
N ALA A 50 20.12 4.80 29.69
CA ALA A 50 19.98 5.88 28.70
C ALA A 50 20.19 5.44 27.24
N ALA A 51 21.05 4.45 26.99
CA ALA A 51 21.27 3.89 25.65
C ALA A 51 20.05 3.10 25.16
N ALA A 52 19.43 2.30 26.03
CA ALA A 52 18.20 1.56 25.72
C ALA A 52 17.05 2.54 25.46
N ASP A 53 16.89 3.56 26.30
CA ASP A 53 15.87 4.61 26.12
C ASP A 53 16.04 5.34 24.79
N THR A 54 17.28 5.71 24.43
CA THR A 54 17.57 6.37 23.15
C THR A 54 17.21 5.49 21.96
N PHE A 55 17.57 4.20 22.01
CA PHE A 55 17.24 3.26 20.95
C PHE A 55 15.72 3.05 20.83
N ILE A 56 15.03 2.79 21.94
CA ILE A 56 13.57 2.61 21.99
C ILE A 56 12.86 3.85 21.44
N ASN A 57 13.30 5.06 21.82
CA ASN A 57 12.74 6.30 21.31
C ASN A 57 12.94 6.46 19.80
N LYS A 58 14.13 6.13 19.28
CA LYS A 58 14.39 6.14 17.83
C LYS A 58 13.50 5.14 17.08
N CYS A 59 13.33 3.93 17.64
CA CYS A 59 12.42 2.95 17.08
C CYS A 59 10.99 3.46 17.11
N ASN A 60 10.48 3.96 18.23
CA ASN A 60 9.11 4.47 18.35
C ASN A 60 8.85 5.63 17.38
N ASN A 61 9.80 6.55 17.22
CA ASN A 61 9.68 7.65 16.25
C ASN A 61 9.60 7.15 14.80
N SER A 62 10.31 6.07 14.49
CA SER A 62 10.26 5.44 13.16
C SER A 62 8.93 4.73 12.91
N LYS A 63 8.16 4.39 13.95
CA LYS A 63 6.89 3.66 13.82
C LYS A 63 5.90 4.44 12.98
N THR A 64 5.76 5.72 13.29
CA THR A 64 4.90 6.65 12.55
C THR A 64 5.28 6.72 11.08
N THR A 65 6.59 6.74 10.77
CA THR A 65 7.07 6.75 9.38
C THR A 65 6.65 5.49 8.63
N PHE A 66 6.80 4.31 9.25
CA PHE A 66 6.39 3.06 8.62
C PHE A 66 4.87 2.93 8.48
N THR A 67 4.10 3.32 9.50
CA THR A 67 2.63 3.38 9.41
C THR A 67 2.19 4.31 8.28
N ASN A 68 2.84 5.47 8.11
CA ASN A 68 2.54 6.38 7.01
C ASN A 68 2.90 5.79 5.64
N LEU A 69 3.98 5.01 5.54
CA LEU A 69 4.35 4.31 4.31
C LEU A 69 3.31 3.22 3.96
N VAL A 70 2.91 2.39 4.92
CA VAL A 70 1.86 1.37 4.72
C VAL A 70 0.56 2.02 4.29
N LYS A 71 0.17 3.12 4.96
CA LYS A 71 -1.00 3.91 4.57
C LYS A 71 -0.88 4.42 3.13
N PHE A 72 0.24 5.06 2.78
CA PHE A 72 0.48 5.57 1.44
C PHE A 72 0.36 4.47 0.37
N LEU A 73 0.93 3.28 0.61
CA LEU A 73 0.83 2.15 -0.32
C LEU A 73 -0.62 1.68 -0.48
N ASN A 74 -1.39 1.61 0.61
CA ASN A 74 -2.80 1.25 0.54
C ASN A 74 -3.64 2.31 -0.19
N ASP A 75 -3.42 3.60 0.08
CA ASP A 75 -4.08 4.70 -0.61
C ASP A 75 -3.75 4.67 -2.12
N TYR A 76 -2.49 4.39 -2.48
CA TYR A 76 -2.08 4.25 -3.88
C TYR A 76 -2.73 3.03 -4.56
N ALA A 77 -2.80 1.89 -3.88
CA ALA A 77 -3.50 0.71 -4.37
C ALA A 77 -5.00 0.95 -4.59
N GLU A 78 -5.64 1.76 -3.73
CA GLU A 78 -7.02 2.18 -3.90
C GLU A 78 -7.20 3.03 -5.16
N VAL A 79 -6.33 4.02 -5.37
CA VAL A 79 -6.33 4.84 -6.59
C VAL A 79 -6.19 3.98 -7.84
N VAL A 80 -5.25 3.02 -7.85
CA VAL A 80 -5.08 2.09 -8.97
C VAL A 80 -6.36 1.28 -9.22
N GLY A 81 -7.02 0.80 -8.17
CA GLY A 81 -8.29 0.08 -8.28
C GLY A 81 -9.44 0.93 -8.83
N VAL A 82 -9.53 2.21 -8.41
CA VAL A 82 -10.52 3.16 -8.94
C VAL A 82 -10.28 3.42 -10.43
N VAL A 83 -9.02 3.63 -10.84
CA VAL A 83 -8.65 3.82 -12.25
C VAL A 83 -9.03 2.58 -13.07
N ASN A 84 -8.74 1.37 -12.56
CA ASN A 84 -9.10 0.13 -13.24
C ASN A 84 -10.62 0.02 -13.48
N LYS A 85 -11.42 0.25 -12.43
CA LYS A 85 -12.88 0.23 -12.52
C LYS A 85 -13.43 1.24 -13.53
N ASN A 86 -12.87 2.46 -13.55
CA ASN A 86 -13.29 3.49 -14.50
C ASN A 86 -12.98 3.09 -15.95
N LEU A 87 -11.85 2.44 -16.20
CA LEU A 87 -11.48 1.92 -17.52
C LEU A 87 -12.41 0.80 -17.98
N GLU A 88 -12.78 -0.13 -17.08
CA GLU A 88 -13.76 -1.18 -17.39
C GLU A 88 -15.14 -0.61 -17.76
N VAL A 89 -15.63 0.37 -16.98
CA VAL A 89 -16.90 1.04 -17.26
C VAL A 89 -16.85 1.75 -18.61
N LEU A 90 -15.76 2.47 -18.91
CA LEU A 90 -15.59 3.13 -20.20
C LEU A 90 -15.57 2.14 -21.36
N SER A 91 -14.83 1.04 -21.23
CA SER A 91 -14.75 -0.03 -22.24
C SER A 91 -16.13 -0.64 -22.52
N ASN A 92 -16.90 -0.93 -21.46
CA ASN A 92 -18.25 -1.48 -21.58
C ASN A 92 -19.23 -0.48 -22.24
N ASN A 93 -19.12 0.81 -21.92
CA ASN A 93 -19.95 1.86 -22.52
C ASN A 93 -19.63 2.03 -24.01
N VAL A 94 -18.36 2.04 -24.39
CA VAL A 94 -17.94 2.11 -25.81
C VAL A 94 -18.42 0.88 -26.57
N SER A 95 -18.22 -0.32 -26.02
CA SER A 95 -18.67 -1.58 -26.65
C SER A 95 -20.19 -1.60 -26.85
N SER A 96 -20.95 -1.14 -25.85
CA SER A 96 -22.41 -1.05 -25.92
C SER A 96 -22.88 -0.01 -26.95
N ALA A 97 -22.23 1.15 -27.01
CA ALA A 97 -22.50 2.17 -28.02
C ALA A 97 -22.21 1.67 -29.43
N CYS A 98 -21.10 0.93 -29.64
CA CYS A 98 -20.78 0.34 -30.95
C CYS A 98 -21.77 -0.75 -31.38
N LYS A 99 -22.37 -1.50 -30.43
CA LYS A 99 -23.38 -2.52 -30.73
C LYS A 99 -24.78 -1.96 -30.98
N GLY A 100 -25.07 -0.75 -30.48
CA GLY A 100 -26.36 -0.07 -30.66
C GLY A 100 -26.53 0.70 -31.96
N VAL A 101 -25.52 0.72 -32.84
CA VAL A 101 -25.54 1.41 -34.15
C VAL A 101 -25.80 0.42 -35.30
N GLN A 102 -26.47 -0.70 -35.03
CA GLN A 102 -26.94 -1.64 -36.06
C GLN A 102 -28.44 -1.48 -36.33
#